data_AF-A0A6S7ATQ7-F1
#
_entry.id   AF-A0A6S7ATQ7-F1
#
_cell.length_a   1.000
_cell.length_b   1.000
_cell.length_c   1.000
_cell.angle_alpha   90.00
_cell.angle_beta   90.00
_cell.angle_gamma   90.00
#
_symmetry.space_group_name_H-M   'P 1'
#
loop_
_entity.id
_entity.type
_entity.pdbx_description
1 polymer ?
#
loop_
_entity_poly.entity_id
_entity_poly.type
_entity_poly.pdbx_seq_one_letter_code
_entity_poly.pdbx_strand_id
1 'polypeptide(L)'
;MGLRKSVFGVASSLVGLVRTRLELLALEAADEKSRLLKLLGMAFAALLFLTLAVLVFTVTVAVLFWPTEDRYLALGLLAAFYGIVGVALLLVVRHGLVYGAPPFAATLEELGRDAELLERIRDAQDDDPPPTRRREED
;
A
#
# COMPACT_ATOMS: atom_id res chain seq x y z
N MET A 1 9.47 -42.62 -20.66
CA MET A 1 9.30 -42.13 -19.27
C MET A 1 10.27 -41.01 -18.87
N GLY A 2 11.32 -40.68 -19.64
CA GLY A 2 12.32 -39.65 -19.29
C GLY A 2 11.88 -38.19 -19.46
N LEU A 3 11.09 -37.86 -20.50
CA LEU A 3 10.68 -36.47 -20.77
C LEU A 3 9.82 -35.87 -19.63
N ARG A 4 8.86 -36.63 -19.10
CA ARG A 4 7.98 -36.17 -18.01
C ARG A 4 8.77 -35.78 -16.75
N LYS A 5 9.78 -36.57 -16.38
CA LYS A 5 10.67 -36.27 -15.23
C LYS A 5 11.54 -35.03 -15.46
N SER A 6 12.03 -34.84 -16.70
CA SER A 6 12.84 -33.67 -17.04
C SER A 6 12.00 -32.38 -17.02
N VAL A 7 10.78 -32.42 -17.56
CA VAL A 7 9.83 -31.29 -17.48
C VAL A 7 9.48 -30.95 -16.02
N PHE A 8 9.27 -31.97 -15.18
CA PHE A 8 8.97 -31.77 -13.75
C PHE A 8 10.15 -31.14 -12.98
N GLY A 9 11.38 -31.56 -13.26
CA GLY A 9 12.59 -31.00 -12.64
C GLY A 9 12.88 -29.56 -13.06
N VAL A 10 12.60 -29.21 -14.34
CA VAL A 10 12.70 -27.83 -14.82
C VAL A 10 11.60 -26.97 -14.20
N ALA A 11 10.37 -27.48 -14.08
CA ALA A 11 9.28 -26.78 -13.42
C ALA A 11 9.57 -26.49 -11.94
N SER A 12 10.11 -27.45 -11.17
CA SER A 12 10.43 -27.21 -9.76
C SER A 12 11.57 -26.20 -9.58
N SER A 13 12.56 -26.22 -10.48
CA SER A 13 13.65 -25.24 -10.50
C SER A 13 13.16 -23.83 -10.83
N LEU A 14 12.23 -23.71 -11.79
CA LEU A 14 11.58 -22.45 -12.13
C LEU A 14 10.73 -21.91 -10.98
N VAL A 15 9.95 -22.78 -10.31
CA VAL A 15 9.15 -22.41 -9.13
C VAL A 15 10.05 -21.92 -7.99
N GLY A 16 11.18 -22.59 -7.74
CA GLY A 16 12.17 -22.15 -6.75
C GLY A 16 12.74 -20.77 -7.07
N LEU A 17 13.10 -20.53 -8.34
CA LEU A 17 13.62 -19.25 -8.80
C LEU A 17 12.59 -18.11 -8.69
N VAL A 18 11.34 -18.38 -9.07
CA VAL A 18 10.24 -17.41 -8.93
C VAL A 18 9.98 -17.08 -7.47
N ARG A 19 10.01 -18.08 -6.57
CA ARG A 19 9.86 -17.88 -5.13
C ARG A 19 10.90 -16.91 -4.58
N THR A 20 12.18 -17.11 -4.92
CA THR A 20 13.26 -16.22 -4.46
C THR A 20 13.13 -14.80 -5.01
N ARG A 21 12.70 -14.65 -6.28
CA ARG A 21 12.44 -13.34 -6.89
C ARG A 21 11.27 -12.62 -6.23
N LEU A 22 10.18 -13.34 -5.93
CA LEU A 22 9.03 -12.80 -5.20
C LEU A 22 9.40 -12.40 -3.77
N GLU A 23 10.23 -13.19 -3.10
CA GLU A 23 10.71 -12.88 -1.75
C GLU A 23 11.54 -11.59 -1.74
N LEU A 24 12.43 -11.40 -2.73
CA LEU A 24 13.17 -10.16 -2.94
C LEU A 24 12.25 -8.98 -3.31
N LEU A 25 11.33 -9.15 -4.25
CA LEU A 25 10.37 -8.10 -4.66
C LEU A 25 9.47 -7.67 -3.50
N ALA A 26 9.03 -8.62 -2.67
CA ALA A 26 8.24 -8.31 -1.48
C ALA A 26 9.05 -7.50 -0.46
N LEU A 27 10.34 -7.83 -0.28
CA LEU A 27 11.25 -7.10 0.60
C LEU A 27 11.52 -5.69 0.09
N GLU A 28 11.78 -5.54 -1.21
CA GLU A 28 12.05 -4.27 -1.87
C GLU A 28 10.80 -3.36 -1.89
N ALA A 29 9.62 -3.94 -2.12
CA ALA A 29 8.35 -3.23 -2.00
C ALA A 29 8.06 -2.77 -0.56
N ALA A 30 8.43 -3.56 0.45
CA ALA A 30 8.30 -3.17 1.86
C ALA A 30 9.24 -2.01 2.22
N ASP A 31 10.47 -2.02 1.69
CA ASP A 31 11.44 -0.95 1.94
C ASP A 31 11.05 0.36 1.25
N GLU A 32 10.63 0.31 -0.02
CA GLU A 32 10.16 1.51 -0.74
C GLU A 32 8.89 2.08 -0.09
N LYS A 33 8.00 1.24 0.44
CA LYS A 33 6.83 1.68 1.22
C LYS A 33 7.25 2.45 2.48
N SER A 34 8.25 1.95 3.22
CA SER A 34 8.78 2.64 4.40
C SER A 34 9.35 4.01 4.02
N ARG A 35 10.11 4.08 2.92
CA ARG A 35 10.65 5.32 2.38
C ARG A 35 9.55 6.29 1.96
N LEU A 36 8.52 5.83 1.26
CA LEU A 36 7.35 6.63 0.88
C LEU A 36 6.59 7.16 2.12
N LEU A 37 6.38 6.32 3.13
CA LEU A 37 5.75 6.75 4.40
C LEU A 37 6.60 7.80 5.12
N LYS A 38 7.92 7.63 5.14
CA LYS A 38 8.84 8.61 5.73
C LYS A 38 8.79 9.95 4.97
N LEU A 39 8.83 9.91 3.64
CA LEU A 39 8.71 11.10 2.80
C LEU A 39 7.35 11.78 2.96
N LEU A 40 6.26 11.00 3.02
CA LEU A 40 4.92 11.51 3.26
C LEU A 40 4.82 12.17 4.64
N GLY A 41 5.41 11.57 5.67
CA GLY A 41 5.52 12.16 7.00
C GLY A 41 6.31 13.47 7.01
N MET A 42 7.45 13.51 6.32
CA MET A 42 8.24 14.75 6.15
C MET A 42 7.47 15.82 5.37
N ALA A 43 6.79 15.46 4.29
CA ALA A 43 5.97 16.37 3.49
C ALA A 43 4.80 16.91 4.30
N PHE A 44 4.13 16.07 5.08
CA PHE A 44 3.06 16.48 5.99
C PHE A 44 3.59 17.46 7.05
N ALA A 45 4.73 17.15 7.68
CA ALA A 45 5.37 18.06 8.63
C ALA A 45 5.75 19.39 7.98
N ALA A 46 6.37 19.38 6.79
CA ALA A 46 6.72 20.59 6.05
C ALA A 46 5.49 21.43 5.71
N LEU A 47 4.41 20.80 5.23
CA LEU A 47 3.15 21.48 4.91
C LEU A 47 2.49 22.07 6.15
N LEU A 48 2.54 21.38 7.28
CA LEU A 48 2.06 21.88 8.57
C LEU A 48 2.83 23.14 8.99
N PHE A 49 4.16 23.10 8.96
CA PHE A 49 5.00 24.25 9.30
C PHE A 49 4.80 25.43 8.33
N LEU A 50 4.66 25.19 7.02
CA LEU A 50 4.33 26.23 6.04
C LEU A 50 2.97 26.85 6.33
N THR A 51 1.96 26.04 6.64
CA THR A 51 0.62 26.53 6.98
C THR A 51 0.65 27.40 8.23
N LEU A 52 1.38 26.98 9.27
CA LEU A 52 1.60 27.77 10.48
C LEU A 52 2.35 29.08 10.18
N ALA A 53 3.37 29.04 9.33
CA ALA A 53 4.11 30.24 8.92
C ALA A 53 3.20 31.24 8.19
N VAL A 54 2.36 30.76 7.26
CA VAL A 54 1.36 31.58 6.57
C VAL A 54 0.32 32.15 7.55
N LEU A 55 -0.13 31.37 8.54
CA LEU A 55 -1.05 31.83 9.58
C LEU A 55 -0.42 32.93 10.42
N VAL A 56 0.81 32.75 10.92
CA VAL A 56 1.50 33.78 11.71
C VAL A 56 1.79 35.02 10.87
N PHE A 57 2.17 34.85 9.60
CA PHE A 57 2.41 35.96 8.69
C PHE A 57 1.15 36.78 8.43
N THR A 58 0.02 36.13 8.15
CA THR A 58 -1.26 36.82 7.93
C THR A 58 -1.76 37.52 9.19
N VAL A 59 -1.60 36.92 10.38
CA VAL A 59 -1.88 37.59 11.66
C VAL A 59 -0.97 38.80 11.85
N THR A 60 0.32 38.68 11.51
CA THR A 60 1.29 39.78 11.64
C THR A 60 0.92 40.95 10.72
N VAL A 61 0.54 40.67 9.46
CA VAL A 61 0.02 41.68 8.52
C VAL A 61 -1.25 42.32 9.07
N ALA A 62 -2.20 41.52 9.58
CA ALA A 62 -3.42 42.05 10.18
C ALA A 62 -3.13 42.95 11.41
N VAL A 63 -2.16 42.59 12.26
CA VAL A 63 -1.81 43.40 13.43
C VAL A 63 -1.04 44.66 13.07
N LEU A 64 -0.17 44.62 12.05
CA LEU A 64 0.63 45.77 11.61
C LEU A 64 -0.19 46.81 10.84
N PHE A 65 -1.12 46.37 9.99
CA PHE A 65 -1.83 47.26 9.05
C PHE A 65 -3.26 47.62 9.49
N TRP A 66 -3.90 46.86 10.38
CA TRP A 66 -5.32 47.09 10.71
C TRP A 66 -5.50 48.02 11.93
N PRO A 67 -6.35 49.06 11.84
CA PRO A 67 -6.72 49.92 12.97
C PRO A 67 -7.31 49.15 14.15
N THR A 68 -7.16 49.69 15.36
CA THR A 68 -7.43 48.98 16.62
C THR A 68 -8.89 48.53 16.79
N GLU A 69 -9.85 49.24 16.21
CA GLU A 69 -11.29 48.91 16.31
C GLU A 69 -11.70 47.67 15.50
N ASP A 70 -11.17 47.48 14.29
CA ASP A 70 -11.56 46.37 13.40
C ASP A 70 -10.63 45.14 13.49
N ARG A 71 -9.54 45.24 14.26
CA ARG A 71 -8.51 44.18 14.36
C ARG A 71 -9.09 42.83 14.79
N TYR A 72 -10.04 42.83 15.72
CA TYR A 72 -10.65 41.60 16.23
C TYR A 72 -11.55 40.91 15.20
N LEU A 73 -12.25 41.69 14.36
CA LEU A 73 -13.06 41.16 13.27
C LEU A 73 -12.18 40.54 12.17
N ALA A 74 -11.09 41.22 11.80
CA ALA A 74 -10.14 40.71 10.83
C ALA A 74 -9.49 39.38 11.30
N LEU A 75 -9.06 39.32 12.56
CA LEU A 75 -8.53 38.09 13.16
C LEU A 75 -9.59 36.98 13.25
N GLY A 76 -10.83 37.32 13.57
CA GLY A 76 -11.94 36.37 13.63
C GLY A 76 -12.26 35.76 12.27
N LEU A 77 -12.32 36.57 11.22
CA LEU A 77 -12.51 36.10 9.83
C LEU A 77 -11.35 35.22 9.37
N LEU A 78 -10.13 35.62 9.69
CA LEU A 78 -8.93 34.86 9.34
C LEU A 78 -8.91 33.50 10.05
N ALA A 79 -9.25 33.46 11.34
CA ALA A 79 -9.39 32.24 12.11
C ALA A 79 -10.51 31.33 11.56
N ALA A 80 -11.65 31.90 11.19
CA ALA A 80 -12.75 31.16 10.57
C ALA A 80 -12.34 30.56 9.22
N PHE A 81 -11.66 31.32 8.37
CA PHE A 81 -11.16 30.86 7.08
C PHE A 81 -10.19 29.67 7.23
N TYR A 82 -9.15 29.82 8.06
CA TYR A 82 -8.20 28.73 8.31
C TYR A 82 -8.87 27.52 8.99
N GLY A 83 -9.84 27.77 9.89
CA GLY A 83 -10.64 26.72 10.52
C GLY A 83 -11.44 25.89 9.52
N ILE A 84 -12.15 26.55 8.59
CA ILE A 84 -12.92 25.87 7.54
C ILE A 84 -12.02 25.03 6.64
N VAL A 85 -10.89 25.59 6.19
CA VAL A 85 -9.91 24.86 5.37
C VAL A 85 -9.36 23.65 6.12
N GLY A 86 -9.01 23.81 7.40
CA GLY A 86 -8.52 22.73 8.25
C GLY A 86 -9.54 21.61 8.45
N VAL A 87 -10.81 21.95 8.72
CA VAL A 87 -11.90 20.96 8.85
C VAL A 87 -12.14 20.23 7.53
N ALA A 88 -12.16 20.95 6.40
CA ALA A 88 -12.34 20.33 5.08
C ALA A 88 -11.22 19.32 4.78
N LEU A 89 -9.96 19.68 5.03
CA LEU A 89 -8.82 18.78 4.90
C LEU A 89 -8.95 17.55 5.81
N LEU A 90 -9.34 17.73 7.07
CA LEU A 90 -9.57 16.62 8.00
C LEU A 90 -10.66 15.67 7.50
N LEU A 91 -11.74 16.19 6.93
CA LEU A 91 -12.80 15.38 6.35
C LEU A 91 -12.31 14.59 5.12
N VAL A 92 -11.51 15.20 4.24
CA VAL A 92 -10.91 14.53 3.08
C VAL A 92 -9.96 13.42 3.54
N VAL A 93 -9.07 13.70 4.49
CA VAL A 93 -8.14 12.71 5.05
C VAL A 93 -8.91 11.58 5.72
N ARG A 94 -9.90 11.89 6.57
CA ARG A 94 -10.75 10.89 7.20
C ARG A 94 -11.48 10.04 6.15
N HIS A 95 -11.99 10.65 5.10
CA HIS A 95 -12.67 9.93 4.04
C HIS A 95 -11.72 8.98 3.32
N GLY A 96 -10.50 9.42 3.00
CA GLY A 96 -9.46 8.58 2.42
C GLY A 96 -9.00 7.44 3.32
N LEU A 97 -8.92 7.65 4.65
CA LEU A 97 -8.53 6.60 5.60
C LEU A 97 -9.64 5.58 5.87
N VAL A 98 -10.90 6.03 5.94
CA VAL A 98 -12.05 5.17 6.29
C VAL A 98 -12.62 4.44 5.08
N TYR A 99 -12.63 5.09 3.92
CA TYR A 99 -13.25 4.57 2.69
C TYR A 99 -12.26 4.27 1.57
N GLY A 100 -10.97 4.59 1.75
CA GLY A 100 -9.93 4.21 0.79
C GLY A 100 -9.65 2.72 0.86
N ALA A 101 -9.82 2.03 -0.27
CA ALA A 101 -9.44 0.63 -0.39
C ALA A 101 -7.92 0.49 -0.13
N PRO A 102 -7.47 -0.57 0.58
CA PRO A 102 -6.06 -0.83 0.75
C PRO A 102 -5.42 -0.94 -0.64
N PRO A 103 -4.29 -0.25 -0.89
CA PRO A 103 -3.62 -0.35 -2.17
C PRO A 103 -3.26 -1.82 -2.42
N PHE A 104 -3.51 -2.30 -3.65
CA PHE A 104 -3.28 -3.69 -4.08
C PHE A 104 -4.24 -4.74 -3.50
N ALA A 105 -5.35 -4.35 -2.88
CA ALA A 105 -6.36 -5.30 -2.41
C ALA A 105 -6.84 -6.25 -3.52
N ALA A 106 -7.19 -5.71 -4.69
CA ALA A 106 -7.61 -6.50 -5.85
C ALA A 106 -6.49 -7.42 -6.36
N THR A 107 -5.24 -6.95 -6.37
CA THR A 107 -4.09 -7.74 -6.84
C THR A 107 -3.75 -8.88 -5.86
N LEU A 108 -3.84 -8.64 -4.55
CA LEU A 108 -3.65 -9.67 -3.52
C LEU A 108 -4.73 -10.75 -3.58
N GLU A 109 -5.98 -10.36 -3.85
CA GLU A 109 -7.09 -11.27 -4.02
C GLU A 109 -6.93 -12.13 -5.29
N GLU A 110 -6.46 -11.54 -6.39
CA GLU A 110 -6.13 -12.25 -7.62
C GLU A 110 -4.99 -13.27 -7.39
N LEU A 111 -3.90 -12.86 -6.72
CA LEU A 111 -2.79 -13.74 -6.38
C LEU A 111 -3.19 -14.88 -5.44
N GLY A 112 -4.12 -14.63 -4.51
CA GLY A 112 -4.67 -15.66 -3.63
C GLY A 112 -5.40 -16.75 -4.41
N ARG A 113 -6.22 -16.36 -5.40
CA ARG A 113 -6.88 -17.31 -6.31
C ARG A 113 -5.89 -18.12 -7.14
N ASP A 114 -4.83 -17.50 -7.63
CA ASP A 114 -3.80 -18.19 -8.40
C ASP A 114 -3.01 -19.20 -7.55
N ALA A 115 -2.74 -18.89 -6.29
CA ALA A 115 -2.09 -19.80 -5.35
C ALA A 115 -2.96 -21.04 -5.05
N GLU A 116 -4.27 -20.83 -4.86
CA GLU A 116 -5.22 -21.91 -4.61
C GLU A 116 -5.35 -22.86 -5.82
N LEU A 117 -5.31 -22.32 -7.04
CA LEU A 117 -5.30 -23.14 -8.26
C LEU A 117 -4.03 -23.98 -8.39
N LEU A 118 -2.86 -23.42 -8.02
CA LEU A 118 -1.60 -24.15 -8.03
C LEU A 118 -1.54 -25.29 -7.01
N GLU A 119 -2.09 -25.07 -5.80
CA GLU A 119 -2.18 -26.09 -4.76
C GLU A 119 -3.06 -27.26 -5.21
N ARG A 120 -4.23 -26.98 -5.80
CA ARG A 120 -5.12 -28.00 -6.37
C ARG A 120 -4.47 -28.83 -7.48
N ILE A 121 -3.65 -28.20 -8.34
CA ILE A 121 -2.91 -28.92 -9.39
C ILE A 121 -1.84 -29.83 -8.79
N ARG A 122 -1.17 -29.41 -7.70
CA ARG A 122 -0.18 -30.22 -7.00
C ARG A 122 -0.82 -31.46 -6.38
N ASP A 123 -1.93 -31.29 -5.66
CA ASP A 123 -2.64 -32.40 -5.01
C ASP A 123 -3.13 -33.43 -6.04
N ALA A 124 -3.63 -32.96 -7.19
CA ALA A 124 -4.04 -33.85 -8.29
C ALA A 124 -2.87 -34.63 -8.94
N GLN A 125 -1.61 -34.21 -8.75
CA GLN A 125 -0.43 -34.93 -9.23
C GLN A 125 0.15 -35.91 -8.21
N ASP A 126 -0.03 -35.65 -6.91
CA ASP A 126 0.35 -36.59 -5.84
C ASP A 126 -0.61 -37.80 -5.77
N ASP A 127 -1.81 -37.69 -6.36
CA ASP A 127 -2.83 -38.75 -6.47
C ASP A 127 -2.63 -39.74 -7.65
N ASP A 128 -1.51 -39.71 -8.39
CA ASP A 128 -1.23 -40.71 -9.46
C ASP A 128 -1.00 -42.10 -8.80
N PRO A 129 -1.92 -43.08 -8.96
CA PRO A 129 -1.85 -44.33 -8.22
C PRO A 129 -0.58 -45.11 -8.63
N PRO A 130 0.10 -45.77 -7.67
CA PRO A 130 1.35 -46.48 -7.94
C PRO A 130 1.11 -47.51 -9.05
N PRO A 131 2.08 -47.71 -9.98
CA PRO A 131 1.89 -48.63 -11.09
C PRO A 131 1.56 -49.99 -10.49
N THR A 132 0.35 -50.47 -10.75
CA THR A 132 -0.09 -51.81 -10.36
C THR A 132 0.95 -52.75 -10.93
N ARG A 133 1.84 -53.27 -10.07
CA ARG A 133 2.65 -54.43 -10.39
C ARG A 133 1.64 -55.52 -10.70
N ARG A 134 1.35 -55.68 -11.98
CA ARG A 134 0.64 -56.83 -12.50
C ARG A 134 1.48 -57.99 -12.02
N ARG A 135 0.97 -58.70 -11.01
CA ARG A 135 1.47 -60.00 -10.63
C ARG A 135 1.50 -60.80 -11.92
N GLU A 136 2.69 -61.03 -12.44
CA GLU A 136 2.96 -62.20 -13.26
C GLU A 136 2.96 -63.37 -12.28
N GLU A 137 1.74 -63.78 -11.90
CA GLU A 137 1.43 -65.13 -11.44
C GLU A 137 0.93 -65.85 -12.70
N ASP A 138 1.76 -66.71 -13.27
CA ASP A 138 1.43 -68.09 -13.73
C ASP A 138 2.63 -68.72 -14.46
#